data_AF-A0AAE4U233-F1
#
_entry.id   AF-A0AAE4U233-F1
#
_cell.length_a   1.000
_cell.length_b   1.000
_cell.length_c   1.000
_cell.angle_alpha   90.00
_cell.angle_beta   90.00
_cell.angle_gamma   90.00
#
_symmetry.space_group_name_H-M   'P 1'
#
loop_
_entity.id
_entity.type
_entity.pdbx_description
1 polymer ?
#
loop_
_entity_poly.entity_id
_entity_poly.type
_entity_poly.pdbx_seq_one_letter_code
_entity_poly.pdbx_strand_id
1 'polypeptide(L)'
;MQLRGFPTDGTPSLSYLGKPTGSIIGTIPGPAGDSAYQLALKNGFVGSVSEWLASLKGEKGDDGDQGPAGTGVVEMQAALDLKADKSEVVHNTGNETISGAKTFTAPVVTRAEYGRLEAINTSTEQYSNAAVNLYNPAETMTDEAGISLQAYVDDSGTSKAGGQFAWIDRAGSWLSSIMSFVPGLFTFWQPVDMGSHKITNVADGTDSGDAVNKGQLDTKLDQAQVDARVAIGTAALVDQAPATMDTLNELASALGDDPNFATTVATQIGTKADSARTVSAGTGLTGGGDLTADRTLAVDFGTGAGKVTQGNDPRLSDTRTPTDGSVTAAKLSGSGDGVLAVLSGSLVRAGAPLGNLVGDSATQTLTNKRITPRVGSTVSSATPAINTDNYDQFNITALATAITSMSSGLTGTPTDGQKLLIRIKDSGTARAITWGSSFLSSGAAPLLATTVAGKTHLVGLVYDSVVSKWVCIAVDAAGY
;
A
#
# COMPACT_ATOMS: atom_id res chain seq x y z
N MET A 1 32.45 -0.09 -19.39
CA MET A 1 32.86 0.90 -20.41
C MET A 1 31.87 0.82 -21.55
N GLN A 2 30.97 1.80 -21.71
CA GLN A 2 30.06 1.85 -22.87
C GLN A 2 30.87 2.27 -24.09
N LEU A 3 31.09 1.36 -25.04
CA LEU A 3 31.61 1.72 -26.36
C LEU A 3 30.41 1.98 -27.28
N ARG A 4 30.18 3.25 -27.60
CA ARG A 4 29.25 3.67 -28.65
C ARG A 4 29.92 3.48 -30.00
N GLY A 5 29.30 2.70 -30.88
CA GLY A 5 29.65 2.61 -32.30
C GLY A 5 28.43 2.12 -33.06
N PHE A 6 28.04 2.84 -34.11
CA PHE A 6 26.96 2.46 -35.02
C PHE A 6 27.55 1.65 -36.18
N PRO A 7 27.03 0.45 -36.51
CA PRO A 7 27.32 -0.22 -37.78
C PRO A 7 26.57 0.47 -38.93
N THR A 8 27.20 0.59 -40.10
CA THR A 8 26.65 1.25 -41.30
C THR A 8 25.70 0.38 -42.13
N ASP A 9 25.26 -0.77 -41.63
CA ASP A 9 24.40 -1.73 -42.34
C ASP A 9 23.09 -2.08 -41.59
N GLY A 10 22.75 -1.36 -40.52
CA GLY A 10 21.40 -1.37 -39.96
C GLY A 10 20.94 -2.65 -39.26
N THR A 11 21.84 -3.58 -38.93
CA THR A 11 21.54 -4.72 -38.03
C THR A 11 22.40 -4.66 -36.77
N PRO A 12 21.85 -4.92 -35.57
CA PRO A 12 22.65 -4.97 -34.35
C PRO A 12 23.55 -6.22 -34.36
N SER A 13 24.86 -6.03 -34.50
CA SER A 13 25.84 -7.11 -34.39
C SER A 13 26.02 -7.52 -32.92
N LEU A 14 25.47 -8.68 -32.53
CA LEU A 14 25.76 -9.33 -31.26
C LEU A 14 27.00 -10.23 -31.44
N SER A 15 28.21 -9.67 -31.35
CA SER A 15 29.44 -10.45 -31.36
C SER A 15 29.74 -10.98 -29.95
N TYR A 16 29.45 -12.26 -29.72
CA TYR A 16 29.93 -12.98 -28.52
C TYR A 16 31.42 -13.27 -28.70
N LEU A 17 32.28 -12.41 -28.14
CA LEU A 17 33.72 -12.65 -28.07
C LEU A 17 34.09 -13.22 -26.70
N GLY A 18 34.04 -14.55 -26.56
CA GLY A 18 34.80 -15.38 -25.60
C GLY A 18 34.62 -15.12 -24.09
N LYS A 19 34.47 -16.18 -23.29
CA LYS A 19 34.56 -16.08 -21.82
C LYS A 19 35.93 -15.49 -21.43
N PRO A 20 36.01 -14.39 -20.67
CA PRO A 20 37.30 -13.84 -20.27
C PRO A 20 37.98 -14.76 -19.25
N THR A 21 39.07 -15.44 -19.65
CA THR A 21 40.00 -16.15 -18.77
C THR A 21 41.10 -15.21 -18.26
N GLY A 22 40.71 -14.10 -17.66
CA GLY A 22 41.63 -13.09 -17.10
C GLY A 22 41.36 -12.84 -15.62
N SER A 23 42.37 -13.10 -14.79
CA SER A 23 42.35 -12.83 -13.34
C SER A 23 42.30 -11.32 -13.09
N ILE A 24 41.26 -10.85 -12.40
CA ILE A 24 41.18 -9.45 -11.94
C ILE A 24 42.13 -9.30 -10.75
N ILE A 25 43.28 -8.67 -11.00
CA ILE A 25 44.18 -8.18 -9.95
C ILE A 25 43.52 -6.96 -9.32
N GLY A 26 42.91 -7.14 -8.14
CA GLY A 26 42.40 -6.01 -7.35
C GLY A 26 41.12 -6.28 -6.59
N THR A 27 41.05 -7.36 -5.81
CA THR A 27 40.37 -7.50 -4.51
C THR A 27 40.55 -8.96 -4.11
N ILE A 28 41.08 -9.24 -2.91
CA ILE A 28 41.07 -10.61 -2.38
C ILE A 28 39.58 -10.95 -2.22
N PRO A 29 39.02 -11.94 -2.96
CA PRO A 29 37.67 -12.39 -2.67
C PRO A 29 37.68 -12.85 -1.22
N GLY A 30 36.76 -12.33 -0.40
CA GLY A 30 36.54 -12.88 0.93
C GLY A 30 36.33 -14.40 0.81
N PRO A 31 36.69 -15.18 1.84
CA PRO A 31 36.53 -16.64 1.77
C PRO A 31 35.11 -16.98 1.31
N ALA A 32 35.01 -17.94 0.39
CA ALA A 32 33.72 -18.39 -0.12
C ALA A 32 32.79 -18.69 1.07
N GLY A 33 31.61 -18.06 1.07
CA GLY A 33 30.62 -18.26 2.13
C GLY A 33 30.22 -19.73 2.24
N ASP A 34 29.78 -20.14 3.43
CA ASP A 34 29.30 -21.50 3.67
C ASP A 34 28.21 -21.86 2.65
N SER A 35 28.28 -23.07 2.09
CA SER A 35 27.21 -23.59 1.23
C SER A 35 25.91 -23.77 2.02
N ALA A 36 24.76 -23.78 1.34
CA ALA A 36 23.45 -23.94 1.98
C ALA A 36 23.36 -25.18 2.89
N TYR A 37 24.04 -26.27 2.52
CA TYR A 37 24.17 -27.46 3.34
C TYR A 37 25.03 -27.24 4.60
N GLN A 38 26.14 -26.51 4.50
CA GLN A 38 26.99 -26.16 5.64
C GLN A 38 26.26 -25.24 6.63
N LEU A 39 25.41 -24.34 6.13
CA LEU A 39 24.54 -23.52 6.96
C LEU A 39 23.45 -24.37 7.67
N ALA A 40 22.90 -25.38 6.99
CA ALA A 40 21.97 -26.34 7.59
C ALA A 40 22.63 -27.14 8.73
N LEU A 41 23.88 -27.59 8.56
CA LEU A 41 24.65 -28.26 9.61
C LEU A 41 24.87 -27.33 10.83
N LYS A 42 25.21 -26.05 10.60
CA LYS A 42 25.36 -25.05 11.67
C LYS A 42 24.06 -24.80 12.44
N ASN A 43 22.93 -24.91 11.76
CA ASN A 43 21.60 -24.73 12.34
C ASN A 43 20.99 -26.04 12.90
N GLY A 44 21.81 -27.08 13.09
CA GLY A 44 21.41 -28.30 13.80
C GLY A 44 20.91 -29.46 12.93
N PHE A 45 21.02 -29.37 11.60
CA PHE A 45 20.77 -30.52 10.73
C PHE A 45 21.85 -31.58 10.95
N VAL A 46 21.45 -32.84 11.09
CA VAL A 46 22.35 -33.99 11.19
C VAL A 46 21.98 -34.96 10.07
N GLY A 47 22.90 -35.18 9.13
CA GLY A 47 22.69 -36.02 7.96
C GLY A 47 23.69 -35.70 6.87
N SER A 48 23.63 -36.43 5.76
CA SER A 48 24.42 -36.22 4.54
C SER A 48 23.77 -35.17 3.62
N VAL A 49 24.53 -34.68 2.62
CA VAL A 49 24.02 -33.76 1.59
C VAL A 49 22.82 -34.36 0.85
N SER A 50 22.84 -35.68 0.64
CA SER A 50 21.75 -36.38 -0.05
C SER A 50 20.47 -36.42 0.79
N GLU A 51 20.60 -36.62 2.10
CA GLU A 51 19.47 -36.61 3.04
C GLU A 51 18.91 -35.20 3.21
N TRP A 52 19.78 -34.18 3.19
CA TRP A 52 19.36 -32.78 3.19
C TRP A 52 18.60 -32.41 1.92
N LEU A 53 19.06 -32.84 0.74
CA LEU A 53 18.32 -32.60 -0.51
C LEU A 53 16.99 -33.33 -0.56
N ALA A 54 16.87 -34.49 0.10
CA ALA A 54 15.61 -35.20 0.24
C ALA A 54 14.64 -34.49 1.18
N SER A 55 15.13 -33.88 2.28
CA SER A 55 14.28 -33.12 3.22
C SER A 55 13.72 -31.82 2.66
N LEU A 56 14.37 -31.25 1.63
CA LEU A 56 13.88 -30.07 0.93
C LEU A 56 12.72 -30.36 -0.04
N LYS A 57 12.43 -31.63 -0.33
CA LYS A 57 11.27 -32.00 -1.14
C LYS A 57 10.06 -32.09 -0.22
N GLY A 58 9.12 -31.16 -0.37
CA GLY A 58 7.82 -31.25 0.29
C GLY A 58 7.09 -32.54 -0.10
N GLU A 59 6.16 -33.01 0.75
CA GLU A 59 5.26 -34.10 0.39
C GLU A 59 4.47 -33.71 -0.87
N LYS A 60 4.29 -34.68 -1.79
CA LYS A 60 3.40 -34.50 -2.95
C LYS A 60 2.02 -34.12 -2.42
N GLY A 61 1.51 -32.95 -2.80
CA GLY A 61 0.14 -32.57 -2.47
C GLY A 61 -0.86 -33.61 -2.97
N ASP A 62 -1.92 -33.83 -2.20
CA ASP A 62 -3.01 -34.72 -2.57
C ASP A 62 -3.54 -34.35 -3.96
N ASP A 63 -3.78 -35.36 -4.80
CA ASP A 63 -4.39 -35.13 -6.11
C ASP A 63 -5.81 -34.55 -5.90
N GLY A 64 -6.13 -33.48 -6.62
CA GLY A 64 -7.46 -32.88 -6.55
C GLY A 64 -8.56 -33.86 -6.99
N ASP A 65 -9.75 -33.71 -6.41
CA ASP A 65 -10.91 -34.55 -6.71
C ASP A 65 -11.12 -34.73 -8.22
N GLN A 66 -11.20 -35.99 -8.66
CA GLN A 66 -11.47 -36.33 -10.06
C GLN A 66 -12.85 -35.78 -10.47
N GLY A 67 -12.89 -34.96 -11.52
CA GLY A 67 -14.15 -34.48 -12.09
C GLY A 67 -15.05 -35.63 -12.58
N PRO A 68 -16.38 -35.42 -12.66
CA PRO A 68 -17.33 -36.46 -13.07
C PRO A 68 -16.98 -37.02 -14.46
N ALA A 69 -16.96 -38.34 -14.59
CA ALA A 69 -16.68 -39.03 -15.85
C ALA A 69 -17.75 -38.70 -16.91
N GLY A 70 -17.33 -38.27 -18.09
CA GLY A 70 -18.22 -38.01 -19.22
C GLY A 70 -18.87 -39.29 -19.75
N THR A 71 -20.20 -39.34 -19.81
CA THR A 71 -21.03 -40.49 -20.21
C THR A 71 -21.18 -40.65 -21.73
N GLY A 72 -20.10 -40.46 -22.50
CA GLY A 72 -20.16 -40.40 -23.97
C GLY A 72 -20.21 -41.73 -24.74
N VAL A 73 -20.01 -42.88 -24.07
CA VAL A 73 -19.87 -44.19 -24.74
C VAL A 73 -21.02 -45.17 -24.49
N VAL A 74 -21.83 -44.96 -23.45
CA VAL A 74 -22.86 -45.94 -23.06
C VAL A 74 -24.14 -45.82 -23.93
N GLU A 75 -24.48 -44.61 -24.39
CA GLU A 75 -25.68 -44.40 -25.22
C GLU A 75 -25.50 -44.87 -26.68
N MET A 76 -24.27 -44.89 -27.19
CA MET A 76 -24.00 -45.31 -28.57
C MET A 76 -24.06 -46.85 -28.70
N GLN A 77 -23.59 -47.60 -27.69
CA GLN A 77 -23.67 -49.05 -27.67
C GLN A 77 -25.13 -49.54 -27.58
N ALA A 78 -25.96 -48.92 -26.72
CA ALA A 78 -27.38 -49.26 -26.60
C ALA A 78 -28.19 -48.98 -27.89
N ALA A 79 -27.81 -47.94 -28.65
CA ALA A 79 -28.44 -47.63 -29.94
C ALA A 79 -28.00 -48.56 -31.09
N LEU A 80 -26.79 -49.12 -31.01
CA LEU A 80 -26.28 -50.13 -31.94
C LEU A 80 -26.93 -51.49 -31.69
N ASP A 81 -27.09 -51.89 -30.43
CA ASP A 81 -27.68 -53.17 -30.05
C ASP A 81 -29.18 -53.25 -30.42
N LEU A 82 -29.93 -52.14 -30.31
CA LEU A 82 -31.34 -52.08 -30.71
C LEU A 82 -31.57 -52.17 -32.24
N LYS A 83 -30.55 -51.84 -33.05
CA LYS A 83 -30.61 -52.01 -34.52
C LYS A 83 -30.30 -53.44 -34.96
N ALA A 84 -29.53 -54.18 -34.17
CA ALA A 84 -29.15 -55.57 -34.46
C ALA A 84 -30.30 -56.57 -34.22
N ASP A 85 -31.30 -56.24 -33.40
CA ASP A 85 -32.39 -57.18 -33.05
C ASP A 85 -33.73 -56.88 -33.77
N LYS A 86 -33.72 -56.07 -34.83
CA LYS A 86 -34.95 -55.65 -35.52
C LYS A 86 -35.41 -56.70 -36.52
N SER A 87 -36.61 -57.26 -36.33
CA SER A 87 -37.22 -58.34 -37.17
C SER A 87 -37.48 -58.00 -38.65
N GLU A 88 -37.05 -56.83 -39.10
CA GLU A 88 -37.19 -56.32 -40.48
C GLU A 88 -35.88 -56.42 -41.27
N VAL A 89 -34.75 -56.74 -40.61
CA VAL A 89 -33.42 -56.82 -41.22
C VAL A 89 -32.95 -58.27 -41.23
N VAL A 90 -32.45 -58.74 -42.36
CA VAL A 90 -31.77 -60.05 -42.49
C VAL A 90 -30.28 -59.81 -42.29
N HIS A 91 -29.65 -60.55 -41.39
CA HIS A 91 -28.21 -60.44 -41.17
C HIS A 91 -27.43 -61.32 -42.15
N ASN A 92 -26.24 -60.85 -42.54
CA ASN A 92 -25.38 -61.55 -43.50
C ASN A 92 -24.62 -62.76 -42.91
N THR A 93 -24.92 -63.18 -41.68
CA THR A 93 -24.26 -64.30 -41.00
C THR A 93 -25.22 -65.03 -40.06
N GLY A 94 -25.18 -66.36 -40.08
CA GLY A 94 -25.98 -67.24 -39.21
C GLY A 94 -27.24 -67.78 -39.87
N ASN A 95 -27.85 -68.82 -39.26
CA ASN A 95 -29.14 -69.33 -39.69
C ASN A 95 -30.23 -68.48 -39.05
N GLU A 96 -30.97 -67.73 -39.86
CA GLU A 96 -32.09 -66.91 -39.39
C GLU A 96 -33.43 -67.54 -39.77
N THR A 97 -34.33 -67.67 -38.81
CA THR A 97 -35.71 -68.09 -39.07
C THR A 97 -36.57 -66.87 -39.30
N ILE A 98 -36.85 -66.55 -40.57
CA ILE A 98 -37.73 -65.44 -40.94
C ILE A 98 -39.18 -65.95 -40.91
N SER A 99 -40.01 -65.44 -39.98
CA SER A 99 -41.44 -65.76 -39.95
C SER A 99 -42.30 -64.73 -40.72
N GLY A 100 -43.45 -65.20 -41.24
CA GLY A 100 -44.46 -64.39 -41.93
C GLY A 100 -44.32 -64.34 -43.46
N ALA A 101 -45.42 -63.97 -44.15
CA ALA A 101 -45.43 -63.73 -45.59
C ALA A 101 -44.67 -62.44 -45.91
N LYS A 102 -43.68 -62.50 -46.81
CA LYS A 102 -42.90 -61.35 -47.28
C LYS A 102 -43.23 -61.09 -48.74
N THR A 103 -43.49 -59.83 -49.08
CA THR A 103 -43.74 -59.40 -50.46
C THR A 103 -42.48 -58.73 -50.99
N PHE A 104 -41.81 -59.34 -51.96
CA PHE A 104 -40.67 -58.72 -52.62
C PHE A 104 -41.18 -57.76 -53.71
N THR A 105 -40.78 -56.49 -53.62
CA THR A 105 -41.12 -55.44 -54.60
C THR A 105 -40.27 -55.49 -55.87
N ALA A 106 -39.26 -56.36 -55.91
CA ALA A 106 -38.47 -56.70 -57.08
C ALA A 106 -38.57 -58.21 -57.35
N PRO A 107 -38.44 -58.66 -58.61
CA PRO A 107 -38.30 -60.09 -58.91
C PRO A 107 -37.15 -60.65 -58.07
N VAL A 108 -37.39 -61.75 -57.36
CA VAL A 108 -36.32 -62.49 -56.70
C VAL A 108 -35.40 -62.98 -57.82
N VAL A 109 -34.23 -62.34 -57.96
CA VAL A 109 -33.24 -62.70 -58.96
C VAL A 109 -32.58 -63.99 -58.47
N THR A 110 -33.14 -65.14 -58.86
CA THR A 110 -32.44 -66.41 -58.73
C THR A 110 -31.31 -66.39 -59.73
N ARG A 111 -30.06 -66.38 -59.26
CA ARG A 111 -28.89 -66.54 -60.14
C ARG A 111 -28.90 -67.97 -60.67
N ALA A 112 -29.50 -68.15 -61.86
CA ALA A 112 -29.53 -69.41 -62.58
C ALA A 112 -28.16 -69.66 -63.20
N GLU A 113 -27.18 -70.02 -62.38
CA GLU A 113 -25.91 -70.57 -62.85
C GLU A 113 -25.60 -71.84 -62.06
N TYR A 114 -25.93 -72.96 -62.70
CA TYR A 114 -25.63 -74.35 -62.34
C TYR A 114 -26.43 -74.95 -61.19
N GLY A 115 -27.55 -75.59 -61.55
CA GLY A 115 -28.01 -76.82 -60.90
C GLY A 115 -28.73 -76.67 -59.55
N ARG A 116 -29.98 -77.14 -59.55
CA ARG A 116 -30.82 -77.56 -58.41
C ARG A 116 -31.13 -76.50 -57.33
N LEU A 117 -32.26 -75.83 -57.51
CA LEU A 117 -33.07 -75.30 -56.40
C LEU A 117 -33.67 -76.48 -55.62
N GLU A 118 -33.19 -76.73 -54.41
CA GLU A 118 -33.88 -77.61 -53.45
C GLU A 118 -34.97 -76.82 -52.71
N ALA A 119 -36.08 -76.58 -53.40
CA ALA A 119 -37.39 -76.55 -52.74
C ALA A 119 -37.97 -77.96 -52.88
N ILE A 120 -37.58 -78.84 -51.97
CA ILE A 120 -37.94 -80.26 -51.99
C ILE A 120 -39.46 -80.40 -51.76
N ASN A 121 -40.19 -80.78 -52.82
CA ASN A 121 -41.51 -81.39 -52.69
C ASN A 121 -41.36 -82.86 -53.07
N THR A 122 -41.19 -83.72 -52.06
CA THR A 122 -40.97 -85.16 -52.18
C THR A 122 -42.22 -85.86 -52.72
N SER A 123 -42.29 -86.09 -54.03
CA SER A 123 -42.89 -87.29 -54.61
C SER A 123 -42.62 -87.33 -56.12
N THR A 124 -42.12 -88.47 -56.61
CA THR A 124 -41.94 -88.88 -58.03
C THR A 124 -40.65 -88.47 -58.74
N GLU A 125 -39.65 -89.36 -58.71
CA GLU A 125 -38.49 -89.35 -59.61
C GLU A 125 -38.80 -90.10 -60.91
N GLN A 126 -38.72 -89.40 -62.04
CA GLN A 126 -38.36 -89.98 -63.34
C GLN A 126 -37.22 -89.15 -63.91
N TYR A 127 -35.99 -89.66 -63.82
CA TYR A 127 -34.80 -89.05 -64.41
C TYR A 127 -34.76 -89.33 -65.92
N SER A 128 -35.17 -88.38 -66.74
CA SER A 128 -34.79 -88.34 -68.15
C SER A 128 -33.41 -87.67 -68.27
N ASN A 129 -32.39 -88.48 -68.56
CA ASN A 129 -31.02 -88.04 -68.87
C ASN A 129 -31.01 -87.17 -70.14
N ALA A 130 -31.06 -85.84 -69.97
CA ALA A 130 -30.55 -84.91 -70.97
C ALA A 130 -29.07 -84.68 -70.66
N ALA A 131 -28.19 -85.43 -71.34
CA ALA A 131 -26.75 -85.22 -71.26
C ALA A 131 -26.42 -83.80 -71.73
N VAL A 132 -25.89 -82.99 -70.82
CA VAL A 132 -25.27 -81.69 -71.13
C VAL A 132 -23.96 -82.01 -71.85
N ASN A 133 -23.92 -81.83 -73.17
CA ASN A 133 -22.68 -81.92 -73.94
C ASN A 133 -21.75 -80.77 -73.52
N LEU A 134 -20.78 -81.06 -72.65
CA LEU A 134 -19.66 -80.17 -72.29
C LEU A 134 -18.48 -80.29 -73.29
N TYR A 135 -18.71 -80.87 -74.48
CA TYR A 135 -17.69 -81.07 -75.49
C TYR A 135 -18.15 -80.46 -76.82
N ASN A 136 -17.43 -79.41 -77.26
CA ASN A 136 -17.46 -78.96 -78.64
C ASN A 136 -16.42 -79.79 -79.42
N PRO A 137 -16.82 -80.66 -80.35
CA PRO A 137 -15.88 -81.54 -81.06
C PRO A 137 -14.88 -80.80 -81.97
N ALA A 138 -14.98 -79.48 -82.08
CA ALA A 138 -14.06 -78.66 -82.87
C ALA A 138 -12.75 -78.29 -82.14
N GLU A 139 -12.62 -78.50 -80.83
CA GLU A 139 -11.43 -78.13 -80.06
C GLU A 139 -10.78 -79.35 -79.39
N THR A 140 -9.76 -79.94 -80.04
CA THR A 140 -8.88 -80.93 -79.41
C THR A 140 -7.84 -80.22 -78.52
N MET A 141 -7.97 -80.38 -77.20
CA MET A 141 -6.87 -80.05 -76.28
C MET A 141 -5.77 -81.08 -76.46
N THR A 142 -4.62 -80.60 -76.93
CA THR A 142 -3.43 -81.41 -77.21
C THR A 142 -2.29 -80.89 -76.34
N ASP A 143 -1.58 -81.78 -75.67
CA ASP A 143 -0.35 -81.39 -74.96
C ASP A 143 0.84 -81.22 -75.92
N GLU A 144 1.99 -80.77 -75.41
CA GLU A 144 3.23 -80.57 -76.20
C GLU A 144 3.77 -81.87 -76.85
N ALA A 145 3.31 -83.05 -76.43
CA ALA A 145 3.68 -84.34 -77.00
C ALA A 145 2.72 -84.84 -78.09
N GLY A 146 1.60 -84.14 -78.33
CA GLY A 146 0.61 -84.53 -79.33
C GLY A 146 -0.41 -85.57 -78.84
N ILE A 147 -0.61 -85.69 -77.52
CA ILE A 147 -1.61 -86.56 -76.88
C ILE A 147 -2.89 -85.75 -76.71
N SER A 148 -4.04 -86.31 -77.09
CA SER A 148 -5.32 -85.60 -77.05
C SER A 148 -6.28 -86.21 -76.02
N LEU A 149 -7.00 -85.34 -75.31
CA LEU A 149 -8.04 -85.75 -74.37
C LEU A 149 -9.34 -86.01 -75.14
N GLN A 150 -9.77 -87.27 -75.21
CA GLN A 150 -11.08 -87.65 -75.75
C GLN A 150 -11.95 -88.24 -74.65
N ALA A 151 -13.19 -87.75 -74.56
CA ALA A 151 -14.23 -88.38 -73.76
C ALA A 151 -14.69 -89.64 -74.49
N TYR A 152 -14.36 -90.82 -73.96
CA TYR A 152 -14.88 -92.08 -74.48
C TYR A 152 -16.14 -92.46 -73.72
N VAL A 153 -17.27 -92.55 -74.43
CA VAL A 153 -18.51 -93.18 -73.94
C VAL A 153 -18.52 -94.59 -74.54
N ASP A 154 -18.37 -95.60 -73.69
CA ASP A 154 -18.43 -97.00 -74.08
C ASP A 154 -19.87 -97.38 -74.49
N ASP A 155 -20.09 -97.68 -75.77
CA ASP A 155 -21.38 -98.14 -76.33
C ASP A 155 -21.53 -99.67 -76.30
N SER A 156 -20.70 -100.40 -75.53
CA SER A 156 -20.72 -101.87 -75.50
C SER A 156 -21.85 -102.51 -74.67
N GLY A 157 -23.02 -101.87 -74.58
CA GLY A 157 -24.26 -102.51 -74.10
C GLY A 157 -24.21 -103.15 -72.70
N THR A 158 -23.16 -102.90 -71.93
CA THR A 158 -23.01 -103.35 -70.55
C THR A 158 -22.72 -102.13 -69.70
N SER A 159 -23.63 -101.85 -68.76
CA SER A 159 -23.60 -100.70 -67.87
C SER A 159 -22.25 -100.58 -67.15
N LYS A 160 -21.38 -99.68 -67.61
CA LYS A 160 -20.31 -99.12 -66.79
C LYS A 160 -20.69 -97.71 -66.38
N ALA A 161 -21.14 -97.60 -65.13
CA ALA A 161 -21.39 -96.32 -64.48
C ALA A 161 -20.05 -95.58 -64.32
N GLY A 162 -19.96 -94.39 -64.93
CA GLY A 162 -18.83 -93.49 -64.82
C GLY A 162 -18.11 -93.28 -66.15
N GLY A 163 -18.39 -92.16 -66.81
CA GLY A 163 -17.54 -91.67 -67.89
C GLY A 163 -16.15 -91.40 -67.33
N GLN A 164 -15.17 -92.22 -67.69
CA GLN A 164 -13.79 -92.03 -67.30
C GLN A 164 -13.11 -91.19 -68.38
N PHE A 165 -12.47 -90.09 -67.99
CA PHE A 165 -11.56 -89.35 -68.86
C PHE A 165 -10.25 -90.14 -68.92
N ALA A 166 -9.88 -90.61 -70.10
CA ALA A 166 -8.61 -91.28 -70.34
C ALA A 166 -7.81 -90.53 -71.40
N TRP A 167 -6.48 -90.50 -71.22
CA TRP A 167 -5.55 -89.99 -72.22
C TRP A 167 -5.24 -91.13 -73.20
N ILE A 168 -5.42 -90.86 -74.50
CA ILE A 168 -5.14 -91.81 -75.58
C ILE A 168 -3.91 -91.31 -76.34
N ASP A 169 -2.99 -92.21 -76.71
CA ASP A 169 -1.85 -91.82 -77.55
C ASP A 169 -2.25 -91.48 -79.00
N ARG A 170 -1.32 -90.98 -79.81
CA ARG A 170 -1.54 -90.60 -81.22
C ARG A 170 -2.02 -91.76 -82.10
N ALA A 171 -1.80 -93.02 -81.70
CA ALA A 171 -2.20 -94.22 -82.43
C ALA A 171 -3.54 -94.80 -81.96
N GLY A 172 -4.22 -94.18 -80.98
CA GLY A 172 -5.50 -94.66 -80.46
C GLY A 172 -5.37 -95.76 -79.40
N SER A 173 -4.18 -95.97 -78.82
CA SER A 173 -3.94 -97.00 -77.80
C SER A 173 -4.21 -96.48 -76.39
N TRP A 174 -4.93 -97.26 -75.58
CA TRP A 174 -5.22 -96.95 -74.18
C TRP A 174 -3.96 -97.06 -73.32
N LEU A 175 -3.59 -95.98 -72.63
CA LEU A 175 -2.50 -95.99 -71.65
C LEU A 175 -3.01 -96.56 -70.33
N SER A 176 -2.78 -97.85 -70.10
CA SER A 176 -3.38 -98.62 -69.00
C SER A 176 -2.86 -98.30 -67.57
N SER A 177 -2.12 -97.22 -67.34
CA SER A 177 -1.33 -97.08 -66.09
C SER A 177 -1.27 -95.71 -65.42
N ILE A 178 -2.18 -94.76 -65.65
CA ILE A 178 -2.14 -93.48 -64.92
C ILE A 178 -3.50 -93.21 -64.26
N MET A 179 -3.45 -93.00 -62.94
CA MET A 179 -4.48 -92.52 -62.00
C MET A 179 -5.38 -93.57 -61.31
N SER A 180 -4.87 -94.13 -60.20
CA SER A 180 -5.71 -94.67 -59.12
C SER A 180 -6.28 -93.48 -58.33
N PHE A 181 -7.54 -93.13 -58.58
CA PHE A 181 -8.26 -92.13 -57.78
C PHE A 181 -8.89 -92.81 -56.55
N VAL A 182 -8.46 -92.41 -55.37
CA VAL A 182 -9.15 -92.75 -54.11
C VAL A 182 -10.32 -91.77 -53.95
N PRO A 183 -11.58 -92.24 -53.85
CA PRO A 183 -12.72 -91.35 -53.67
C PRO A 183 -12.71 -90.76 -52.25
N GLY A 184 -12.76 -89.42 -52.13
CA GLY A 184 -12.93 -88.77 -50.83
C GLY A 184 -12.47 -87.32 -50.69
N LEU A 185 -11.84 -86.71 -51.69
CA LEU A 185 -11.29 -85.36 -51.54
C LEU A 185 -11.80 -84.45 -52.66
N PHE A 186 -12.90 -83.74 -52.41
CA PHE A 186 -13.27 -82.40 -52.89
C PHE A 186 -14.80 -82.22 -52.80
N THR A 187 -15.29 -81.73 -51.66
CA THR A 187 -16.67 -81.24 -51.51
C THR A 187 -16.67 -79.73 -51.35
N PHE A 188 -17.30 -79.00 -52.28
CA PHE A 188 -17.30 -77.54 -52.42
C PHE A 188 -18.14 -76.76 -51.38
N TRP A 189 -18.59 -77.41 -50.29
CA TRP A 189 -19.58 -76.86 -49.36
C TRP A 189 -19.21 -77.12 -47.88
N GLN A 190 -18.01 -76.73 -47.49
CA GLN A 190 -17.65 -76.52 -46.09
C GLN A 190 -17.07 -75.09 -45.98
N PRO A 191 -17.39 -74.31 -44.91
CA PRO A 191 -16.68 -73.07 -44.64
C PRO A 191 -15.18 -73.36 -44.54
N VAL A 192 -14.33 -72.47 -45.06
CA VAL A 192 -12.88 -72.61 -44.93
C VAL A 192 -12.52 -72.49 -43.44
N ASP A 193 -12.30 -73.63 -42.78
CA ASP A 193 -11.82 -73.67 -41.39
C ASP A 193 -10.35 -73.23 -41.33
N MET A 194 -10.15 -71.95 -41.01
CA MET A 194 -8.83 -71.34 -40.85
C MET A 194 -8.27 -71.54 -39.43
N GLY A 195 -8.16 -72.78 -38.95
CA GLY A 195 -7.53 -73.12 -37.65
C GLY A 195 -6.08 -72.62 -37.49
N SER A 196 -5.09 -73.52 -37.34
CA SER A 196 -3.67 -73.12 -37.23
C SER A 196 -2.99 -72.75 -38.56
N HIS A 197 -3.76 -72.53 -39.62
CA HIS A 197 -3.26 -72.31 -40.98
C HIS A 197 -3.02 -70.81 -41.23
N LYS A 198 -1.78 -70.44 -41.61
CA LYS A 198 -1.40 -69.07 -41.98
C LYS A 198 -1.78 -68.81 -43.44
N ILE A 199 -2.40 -67.68 -43.75
CA ILE A 199 -2.47 -67.21 -45.14
C ILE A 199 -1.10 -66.63 -45.49
N THR A 200 -0.35 -67.34 -46.35
CA THR A 200 0.95 -66.92 -46.88
C THR A 200 0.80 -66.38 -48.31
N ASN A 201 1.69 -65.47 -48.73
CA ASN A 201 1.68 -64.82 -50.05
C ASN A 201 0.44 -63.96 -50.35
N VAL A 202 -0.08 -63.26 -49.35
CA VAL A 202 -1.06 -62.18 -49.59
C VAL A 202 -0.35 -61.01 -50.25
N ALA A 203 -0.85 -60.53 -51.38
CA ALA A 203 -0.36 -59.33 -52.04
C ALA A 203 -0.61 -58.08 -51.17
N ASP A 204 0.03 -56.96 -51.48
CA ASP A 204 -0.23 -55.70 -50.76
C ASP A 204 -1.66 -55.24 -50.99
N GLY A 205 -2.39 -55.02 -49.90
CA GLY A 205 -3.73 -54.44 -49.95
C GLY A 205 -3.67 -53.01 -50.49
N THR A 206 -4.46 -52.74 -51.52
CA THR A 206 -4.57 -51.44 -52.18
C THR A 206 -5.87 -50.71 -51.84
N ASP A 207 -6.92 -51.44 -51.48
CA ASP A 207 -8.24 -50.91 -51.15
C ASP A 207 -8.60 -51.10 -49.66
N SER A 208 -9.55 -50.31 -49.15
CA SER A 208 -9.93 -50.28 -47.73
C SER A 208 -10.58 -51.57 -47.21
N GLY A 209 -10.92 -52.52 -48.09
CA GLY A 209 -11.53 -53.82 -47.75
C GLY A 209 -10.57 -55.00 -47.89
N ASP A 210 -9.34 -54.79 -48.32
CA ASP A 210 -8.39 -55.87 -48.56
C ASP A 210 -7.94 -56.51 -47.25
N ALA A 211 -7.88 -57.85 -47.23
CA ALA A 211 -7.29 -58.58 -46.13
C ALA A 211 -5.77 -58.35 -46.15
N VAL A 212 -5.21 -57.85 -45.05
CA VAL A 212 -3.76 -57.65 -44.88
C VAL A 212 -3.19 -58.66 -43.89
N ASN A 213 -1.94 -59.06 -44.10
CA ASN A 213 -1.22 -59.92 -43.15
C ASN A 213 -0.59 -59.10 -42.01
N LYS A 214 -0.19 -59.77 -40.92
CA LYS A 214 0.41 -59.10 -39.75
C LYS A 214 1.66 -58.28 -40.12
N GLY A 215 2.50 -58.76 -41.04
CA GLY A 215 3.70 -58.04 -41.46
C GLY A 215 3.41 -56.75 -42.20
N GLN A 216 2.38 -56.74 -43.06
CA GLN A 216 1.87 -55.53 -43.73
C GLN A 216 1.29 -54.54 -42.71
N LEU A 217 0.54 -55.03 -41.71
CA LEU A 217 0.00 -54.21 -40.64
C LEU A 217 1.12 -53.61 -39.76
N ASP A 218 2.11 -54.42 -39.36
CA ASP A 218 3.27 -53.99 -38.56
C ASP A 218 4.14 -52.98 -39.33
N THR A 219 4.22 -53.08 -40.66
CA THR A 219 4.95 -52.13 -41.52
C THR A 219 4.19 -50.82 -41.70
N LYS A 220 2.85 -50.85 -41.72
CA LYS A 220 2.00 -49.64 -41.79
C LYS A 220 1.85 -48.95 -40.42
N LEU A 221 2.04 -49.70 -39.35
CA LEU A 221 2.17 -49.23 -37.98
C LEU A 221 3.67 -49.14 -37.60
N ASP A 222 4.50 -48.62 -38.51
CA ASP A 222 5.95 -48.55 -38.33
C ASP A 222 6.26 -47.88 -36.98
N GLN A 223 6.82 -48.67 -36.06
CA GLN A 223 7.21 -48.23 -34.72
C GLN A 223 8.12 -47.00 -34.83
N ALA A 224 8.94 -46.90 -35.88
CA ALA A 224 9.80 -45.73 -36.11
C ALA A 224 9.00 -44.44 -36.40
N GLN A 225 7.85 -44.53 -37.09
CA GLN A 225 7.00 -43.38 -37.35
C GLN A 225 6.21 -42.95 -36.11
N VAL A 226 5.76 -43.92 -35.31
CA VAL A 226 5.11 -43.66 -34.02
C VAL A 226 6.11 -43.04 -33.04
N ASP A 227 7.30 -43.62 -32.90
CA ASP A 227 8.38 -43.10 -32.06
C ASP A 227 8.84 -41.72 -32.53
N ALA A 228 8.94 -41.48 -33.84
CA ALA A 228 9.26 -40.16 -34.36
C ALA A 228 8.19 -39.12 -34.02
N ARG A 229 6.90 -39.45 -34.13
CA ARG A 229 5.80 -38.55 -33.74
C ARG A 229 5.79 -38.27 -32.24
N VAL A 230 6.00 -39.31 -31.42
CA VAL A 230 6.11 -39.17 -29.96
C VAL A 230 7.33 -38.34 -29.58
N ALA A 231 8.48 -38.56 -30.21
CA ALA A 231 9.69 -37.79 -29.97
C ALA A 231 9.52 -36.32 -30.38
N ILE A 232 8.91 -36.05 -31.54
CA ILE A 232 8.60 -34.68 -32.00
C ILE A 232 7.62 -34.00 -31.03
N GLY A 233 6.55 -34.68 -30.64
CA GLY A 233 5.56 -34.14 -29.71
C GLY A 233 6.16 -33.86 -28.32
N THR A 234 7.02 -34.76 -27.83
CA THR A 234 7.72 -34.60 -26.56
C THR A 234 8.73 -33.46 -26.62
N ALA A 235 9.52 -33.37 -27.69
CA ALA A 235 10.47 -32.28 -27.91
C ALA A 235 9.74 -30.93 -28.01
N ALA A 236 8.62 -30.85 -28.72
CA ALA A 236 7.82 -29.64 -28.80
C ALA A 236 7.27 -29.20 -27.43
N LEU A 237 6.86 -30.15 -26.59
CA LEU A 237 6.41 -29.87 -25.23
C LEU A 237 7.56 -29.39 -24.34
N VAL A 238 8.73 -30.04 -24.44
CA VAL A 238 9.94 -29.70 -23.70
C VAL A 238 10.52 -28.36 -24.15
N ASP A 239 10.46 -28.03 -25.44
CA ASP A 239 10.95 -26.75 -25.98
C ASP A 239 10.06 -25.57 -25.55
N GLN A 240 8.76 -25.80 -25.31
CA GLN A 240 7.87 -24.79 -24.73
C GLN A 240 8.05 -24.63 -23.21
N ALA A 241 8.58 -25.64 -22.52
CA ALA A 241 8.76 -25.60 -21.08
C ALA A 241 9.68 -24.46 -20.60
N PRO A 242 10.88 -24.20 -21.19
CA PRO A 242 11.71 -23.05 -20.84
C PRO A 242 10.96 -21.73 -20.91
N ALA A 243 10.19 -21.45 -21.97
CA ALA A 243 9.44 -20.21 -22.07
C ALA A 243 8.36 -20.11 -20.96
N THR A 244 7.65 -21.20 -20.64
CA THR A 244 6.68 -21.19 -19.53
C THR A 244 7.34 -21.06 -18.16
N MET A 245 8.49 -21.72 -17.95
CA MET A 245 9.28 -21.62 -16.73
C MET A 245 9.90 -20.23 -16.57
N ASP A 246 10.34 -19.61 -17.67
CA ASP A 246 10.80 -18.23 -17.70
C ASP A 246 9.66 -17.29 -17.26
N THR A 247 8.43 -17.48 -17.74
CA THR A 247 7.29 -16.66 -17.28
C THR A 247 6.95 -16.88 -15.80
N LEU A 248 7.07 -18.12 -15.30
CA LEU A 248 6.85 -18.42 -13.88
C LEU A 248 7.96 -17.85 -13.01
N ASN A 249 9.21 -17.88 -13.48
CA ASN A 249 10.37 -17.32 -12.80
C ASN A 249 10.33 -15.79 -12.80
N GLU A 250 9.95 -15.17 -13.91
CA GLU A 250 9.70 -13.72 -14.01
C GLU A 250 8.58 -13.29 -13.07
N LEU A 251 7.50 -14.06 -12.97
CA LEU A 251 6.39 -13.78 -12.06
C LEU A 251 6.80 -13.96 -10.58
N ALA A 252 7.56 -15.00 -10.25
CA ALA A 252 8.10 -15.23 -8.91
C ALA A 252 9.05 -14.09 -8.48
N SER A 253 9.98 -13.71 -9.37
CA SER A 253 10.88 -12.58 -9.16
C SER A 253 10.13 -11.25 -9.03
N ALA A 254 9.09 -11.01 -9.85
CA ALA A 254 8.26 -9.80 -9.77
C ALA A 254 7.48 -9.70 -8.45
N LEU A 255 7.16 -10.83 -7.82
CA LEU A 255 6.55 -10.92 -6.49
C LEU A 255 7.58 -11.00 -5.35
N GLY A 256 8.87 -10.93 -5.67
CA GLY A 256 9.96 -10.87 -4.70
C GLY A 256 10.39 -12.22 -4.11
N ASP A 257 10.14 -13.32 -4.82
CA ASP A 257 10.46 -14.69 -4.39
C ASP A 257 9.96 -15.02 -2.97
N ASP A 258 8.84 -14.44 -2.55
CA ASP A 258 8.30 -14.56 -1.20
C ASP A 258 7.45 -15.84 -1.02
N PRO A 259 7.94 -16.86 -0.27
CA PRO A 259 7.20 -18.10 -0.04
C PRO A 259 5.91 -17.89 0.79
N ASN A 260 5.82 -16.76 1.50
CA ASN A 260 4.70 -16.39 2.35
C ASN A 260 3.95 -15.17 1.81
N PHE A 261 3.99 -14.93 0.49
CA PHE A 261 3.41 -13.74 -0.15
C PHE A 261 2.04 -13.33 0.42
N ALA A 262 1.12 -14.29 0.58
CA ALA A 262 -0.20 -14.02 1.16
C ALA A 262 -0.14 -13.47 2.59
N THR A 263 0.68 -14.07 3.46
CA THR A 263 0.90 -13.63 4.84
C THR A 263 1.63 -12.29 4.89
N THR A 264 2.64 -12.10 4.04
CA THR A 264 3.41 -10.84 3.96
C THR A 264 2.51 -9.70 3.52
N VAL A 265 1.73 -9.87 2.45
CA VAL A 265 0.78 -8.86 1.97
C VAL A 265 -0.31 -8.59 3.01
N ALA A 266 -0.87 -9.63 3.63
CA ALA A 266 -1.86 -9.46 4.71
C ALA A 266 -1.27 -8.68 5.90
N THR A 267 -0.02 -8.93 6.27
CA THR A 267 0.68 -8.21 7.34
C THR A 267 0.92 -6.76 6.95
N GLN A 268 1.42 -6.50 5.73
CA GLN A 268 1.63 -5.15 5.22
C GLN A 268 0.33 -4.34 5.20
N ILE A 269 -0.78 -4.94 4.75
CA ILE A 269 -2.11 -4.33 4.78
C ILE A 269 -2.56 -4.10 6.23
N GLY A 270 -2.36 -5.08 7.12
CA GLY A 270 -2.71 -4.97 8.54
C GLY A 270 -1.93 -3.87 9.29
N THR A 271 -0.76 -3.47 8.80
CA THR A 271 0.00 -2.32 9.34
C THR A 271 -0.47 -0.97 8.80
N LYS A 272 -1.25 -0.94 7.70
CA LYS A 272 -1.83 0.30 7.20
C LYS A 272 -2.97 0.75 8.13
N ALA A 273 -3.07 2.06 8.32
CA ALA A 273 -4.22 2.62 9.00
C ALA A 273 -5.43 2.63 8.06
N ASP A 274 -6.60 2.27 8.59
CA ASP A 274 -7.87 2.39 7.86
C ASP A 274 -8.17 3.86 7.55
N SER A 275 -8.59 4.16 6.32
CA SER A 275 -9.02 5.51 5.92
C SER A 275 -10.24 6.00 6.72
N ALA A 276 -11.04 5.10 7.31
CA ALA A 276 -12.09 5.48 8.24
C ALA A 276 -11.57 5.96 9.60
N ARG A 277 -10.28 5.72 9.94
CA ARG A 277 -9.67 6.33 11.12
C ARG A 277 -9.37 7.80 10.85
N THR A 278 -9.88 8.65 11.72
CA THR A 278 -9.70 10.10 11.61
C THR A 278 -8.75 10.64 12.68
N VAL A 279 -7.93 11.63 12.31
CA VAL A 279 -7.21 12.51 13.22
C VAL A 279 -8.14 13.65 13.62
N SER A 280 -8.60 13.65 14.87
CA SER A 280 -9.42 14.75 15.40
C SER A 280 -8.53 15.89 15.87
N ALA A 281 -8.55 17.02 15.15
CA ALA A 281 -7.96 18.25 15.66
C ALA A 281 -8.89 18.79 16.76
N GLY A 282 -8.47 18.66 18.02
CA GLY A 282 -9.19 19.21 19.17
C GLY A 282 -9.19 20.74 19.17
N THR A 283 -9.78 21.34 20.20
CA THR A 283 -9.76 22.81 20.37
C THR A 283 -8.34 23.36 20.39
N GLY A 284 -8.09 24.41 19.60
CA GLY A 284 -6.79 25.08 19.48
C GLY A 284 -5.88 24.53 18.39
N LEU A 285 -6.27 23.46 17.70
CA LEU A 285 -5.53 22.87 16.59
C LEU A 285 -6.38 22.81 15.32
N THR A 286 -5.71 22.90 14.17
CA THR A 286 -6.30 22.69 12.84
C THR A 286 -5.60 21.55 12.12
N GLY A 287 -6.15 21.14 10.98
CA GLY A 287 -5.55 20.10 10.16
C GLY A 287 -5.94 18.68 10.57
N GLY A 288 -7.08 18.46 11.23
CA GLY A 288 -7.67 17.12 11.41
C GLY A 288 -8.30 16.58 10.13
N GLY A 289 -8.80 15.34 10.12
CA GLY A 289 -9.40 14.71 8.93
C GLY A 289 -9.16 13.19 8.90
N ASP A 290 -9.42 12.55 7.77
CA ASP A 290 -9.05 11.15 7.53
C ASP A 290 -7.56 11.00 7.15
N LEU A 291 -7.13 9.75 6.94
CA LEU A 291 -5.76 9.38 6.57
C LEU A 291 -5.60 9.13 5.06
N THR A 292 -6.44 9.72 4.21
CA THR A 292 -6.32 9.59 2.75
C THR A 292 -5.11 10.34 2.17
N ALA A 293 -4.52 11.25 2.94
CA ALA A 293 -3.29 11.96 2.63
C ALA A 293 -2.51 12.30 3.92
N ASP A 294 -1.25 12.75 3.78
CA ASP A 294 -0.44 13.20 4.90
C ASP A 294 -1.13 14.32 5.67
N ARG A 295 -1.15 14.19 7.01
CA ARG A 295 -1.85 15.11 7.90
C ARG A 295 -0.89 15.95 8.71
N THR A 296 -1.02 17.27 8.60
CA THR A 296 -0.27 18.24 9.40
C THR A 296 -1.20 18.89 10.41
N LEU A 297 -0.95 18.65 11.70
CA LEU A 297 -1.61 19.40 12.76
C LEU A 297 -0.89 20.72 12.97
N ALA A 298 -1.65 21.82 12.93
CA ALA A 298 -1.13 23.16 13.12
C ALA A 298 -1.80 23.83 14.31
N VAL A 299 -1.04 24.64 15.04
CA VAL A 299 -1.60 25.49 16.10
C VAL A 299 -2.47 26.57 15.45
N ASP A 300 -3.71 26.64 15.92
CA ASP A 300 -4.73 27.53 15.36
C ASP A 300 -4.81 28.81 16.18
N PHE A 301 -3.95 29.76 15.81
CA PHE A 301 -3.89 31.05 16.46
C PHE A 301 -5.00 32.00 15.99
N GLY A 302 -5.57 32.76 16.92
CA GLY A 302 -6.57 33.76 16.59
C GLY A 302 -7.28 34.27 17.84
N THR A 303 -8.16 35.26 17.70
CA THR A 303 -8.82 35.95 18.82
C THR A 303 -10.20 35.39 19.17
N GLY A 304 -10.69 34.38 18.45
CA GLY A 304 -11.98 33.72 18.71
C GLY A 304 -11.92 32.64 19.80
N ALA A 305 -13.08 32.23 20.33
CA ALA A 305 -13.18 31.11 21.26
C ALA A 305 -12.63 29.81 20.62
N GLY A 306 -11.92 29.00 21.41
CA GLY A 306 -11.30 27.76 20.92
C GLY A 306 -10.01 27.92 20.11
N LYS A 307 -9.51 29.15 19.93
CA LYS A 307 -8.21 29.46 19.29
C LYS A 307 -7.11 29.70 20.34
N VAL A 308 -5.88 29.33 20.01
CA VAL A 308 -4.71 29.57 20.87
C VAL A 308 -4.32 31.05 20.83
N THR A 309 -4.11 31.65 22.00
CA THR A 309 -3.66 33.04 22.14
C THR A 309 -2.16 33.16 21.84
N GLN A 310 -1.76 34.13 21.01
CA GLN A 310 -0.36 34.54 20.86
C GLN A 310 -0.01 35.69 21.80
N GLY A 311 1.28 35.98 22.01
CA GLY A 311 1.73 37.00 22.97
C GLY A 311 1.19 38.42 22.74
N ASN A 312 0.66 38.69 21.56
CA ASN A 312 0.01 39.94 21.15
C ASN A 312 -1.53 39.84 21.06
N ASP A 313 -2.15 38.72 21.49
CA ASP A 313 -3.60 38.53 21.44
C ASP A 313 -4.31 39.45 22.46
N PRO A 314 -5.29 40.27 22.05
CA PRO A 314 -6.01 41.20 22.93
C PRO A 314 -6.77 40.54 24.09
N ARG A 315 -7.09 39.25 23.99
CA ARG A 315 -7.69 38.47 25.10
C ARG A 315 -6.70 38.17 26.21
N LEU A 316 -5.41 38.34 25.95
CA LEU A 316 -4.40 38.49 27.00
C LEU A 316 -4.53 39.89 27.63
N SER A 317 -5.74 40.23 28.06
CA SER A 317 -6.05 41.43 28.83
C SER A 317 -5.60 41.15 30.26
N ASP A 318 -4.39 41.60 30.56
CA ASP A 318 -3.80 41.71 31.89
C ASP A 318 -3.53 40.40 32.65
N THR A 319 -2.44 40.39 33.43
CA THR A 319 -2.04 39.33 34.37
C THR A 319 -1.41 38.05 33.79
N ARG A 320 -0.34 38.21 33.01
CA ARG A 320 0.81 37.32 33.18
C ARG A 320 1.97 38.12 33.75
N THR A 321 2.23 37.95 35.04
CA THR A 321 3.51 38.37 35.63
C THR A 321 4.61 37.64 34.87
N PRO A 322 5.48 38.36 34.13
CA PRO A 322 6.66 37.73 33.55
C PRO A 322 7.49 37.15 34.70
N THR A 323 7.79 35.85 34.68
CA THR A 323 8.56 35.19 35.75
C THR A 323 9.98 35.74 35.88
N ASP A 324 10.47 36.42 34.83
CA ASP A 324 11.73 37.14 34.76
C ASP A 324 11.63 38.61 35.21
N GLY A 325 10.45 39.09 35.63
CA GLY A 325 10.22 40.48 36.05
C GLY A 325 10.20 41.51 34.91
N SER A 326 10.23 41.09 33.64
CA SER A 326 10.31 42.00 32.49
C SER A 326 8.94 42.57 32.07
N VAL A 327 8.41 43.54 32.82
CA VAL A 327 7.40 44.46 32.26
C VAL A 327 8.13 45.46 31.36
N THR A 328 8.19 45.16 30.06
CA THR A 328 8.77 46.07 29.07
C THR A 328 7.89 47.31 28.88
N ALA A 329 8.51 48.45 28.59
CA ALA A 329 7.81 49.73 28.35
C ALA A 329 6.72 49.65 27.27
N ALA A 330 6.82 48.70 26.34
CA ALA A 330 5.82 48.44 25.31
C ALA A 330 4.45 47.95 25.85
N LYS A 331 4.40 47.42 27.07
CA LYS A 331 3.15 46.99 27.74
C LYS A 331 2.46 48.11 28.52
N LEU A 332 3.03 49.31 28.51
CA LEU A 332 2.56 50.46 29.28
C LEU A 332 1.90 51.51 28.37
N SER A 333 1.50 51.12 27.16
CA SER A 333 0.87 51.98 26.16
C SER A 333 -0.61 52.25 26.45
N GLY A 334 -0.86 53.03 27.50
CA GLY A 334 -2.01 53.93 27.50
C GLY A 334 -1.62 55.17 26.71
N SER A 335 -2.25 55.42 25.57
CA SER A 335 -2.09 56.63 24.74
C SER A 335 -2.73 57.87 25.40
N GLY A 336 -2.42 58.11 26.67
CA GLY A 336 -2.87 59.27 27.43
C GLY A 336 -1.97 59.50 28.64
N ASP A 337 -1.07 60.47 28.51
CA ASP A 337 -0.40 61.26 29.56
C ASP A 337 -0.35 60.62 30.96
N GLY A 338 0.37 59.51 31.12
CA GLY A 338 0.54 58.85 32.41
C GLY A 338 2.00 58.49 32.67
N VAL A 339 2.64 59.20 33.61
CA VAL A 339 3.94 58.78 34.15
C VAL A 339 3.68 57.64 35.14
N LEU A 340 4.44 56.55 35.01
CA LEU A 340 4.42 55.46 35.96
C LEU A 340 5.32 55.81 37.14
N ALA A 341 4.76 55.89 38.33
CA ALA A 341 5.53 56.00 39.56
C ALA A 341 5.44 54.68 40.33
N VAL A 342 6.59 54.22 40.83
CA VAL A 342 6.65 53.12 41.81
C VAL A 342 6.56 53.74 43.19
N LEU A 343 5.42 53.60 43.86
CA LEU A 343 5.26 54.02 45.25
C LEU A 343 5.24 52.75 46.11
N SER A 344 6.17 52.64 47.07
CA SER A 344 6.27 51.51 48.00
C SER A 344 6.27 50.13 47.34
N GLY A 345 7.01 49.98 46.23
CA GLY A 345 7.13 48.71 45.51
C GLY A 345 5.92 48.30 44.67
N SER A 346 4.88 49.14 44.57
CA SER A 346 3.72 48.91 43.70
C SER A 346 3.71 49.90 42.53
N LEU A 347 3.51 49.39 41.31
CA LEU A 347 3.34 50.21 40.11
C LEU A 347 1.93 50.82 40.13
N VAL A 348 1.84 52.14 40.22
CA VAL A 348 0.54 52.86 40.17
C VAL A 348 0.48 53.67 38.87
N ARG A 349 -0.59 53.48 38.10
CA ARG A 349 -0.92 54.32 36.93
C ARG A 349 -1.42 55.68 37.43
N ALA A 350 -0.54 56.68 37.46
CA ALA A 350 -0.93 58.06 37.73
C ALA A 350 -1.25 58.76 36.40
N GLY A 351 -2.52 59.02 36.13
CA GLY A 351 -2.91 59.91 35.02
C GLY A 351 -2.40 61.33 35.28
N ALA A 352 -2.24 62.10 34.19
CA ALA A 352 -1.92 63.53 34.14
C ALA A 352 -2.44 64.32 35.36
N PRO A 353 -1.69 65.32 35.84
CA PRO A 353 -1.61 65.66 37.25
C PRO A 353 -2.94 66.19 37.79
N LEU A 354 -3.66 65.35 38.52
CA LEU A 354 -4.57 65.81 39.56
C LEU A 354 -3.73 66.26 40.76
N GLY A 355 -3.08 67.42 40.63
CA GLY A 355 -2.71 68.31 41.73
C GLY A 355 -1.77 67.84 42.85
N ASN A 356 -1.23 66.62 42.84
CA ASN A 356 -0.60 66.02 44.02
C ASN A 356 0.90 65.73 43.88
N LEU A 357 1.51 65.89 42.70
CA LEU A 357 2.92 65.59 42.50
C LEU A 357 3.59 66.71 41.71
N VAL A 358 4.71 67.22 42.23
CA VAL A 358 5.56 68.25 41.61
C VAL A 358 6.93 67.63 41.40
N GLY A 359 7.46 67.66 40.17
CA GLY A 359 8.82 67.20 39.85
C GLY A 359 9.92 68.15 40.34
N ASP A 360 11.17 67.69 40.37
CA ASP A 360 12.33 68.42 40.89
C ASP A 360 13.24 69.05 39.81
N SER A 361 13.03 68.68 38.54
CA SER A 361 13.99 68.95 37.45
C SER A 361 13.49 69.93 36.38
N ALA A 362 12.22 70.37 36.45
CA ALA A 362 11.64 71.27 35.45
C ALA A 362 10.74 72.33 36.09
N THR A 363 10.70 73.51 35.48
CA THR A 363 9.76 74.58 35.81
C THR A 363 8.32 74.07 35.64
N GLN A 364 7.53 74.15 36.72
CA GLN A 364 6.14 73.71 36.73
C GLN A 364 5.22 74.86 37.13
N THR A 365 4.17 75.07 36.33
CA THR A 365 3.14 76.08 36.58
C THR A 365 1.96 75.44 37.30
N LEU A 366 1.75 75.80 38.57
CA LEU A 366 0.62 75.33 39.37
C LEU A 366 -0.54 76.33 39.31
N THR A 367 -1.42 76.18 38.31
CA THR A 367 -2.62 77.04 38.17
C THR A 367 -3.71 76.65 39.17
N ASN A 368 -4.44 77.63 39.71
CA ASN A 368 -5.55 77.43 40.66
C ASN A 368 -5.17 76.65 41.93
N LYS A 369 -3.91 76.69 42.36
CA LYS A 369 -3.46 76.09 43.63
C LYS A 369 -3.33 77.15 44.73
N ARG A 370 -3.75 76.79 45.95
CA ARG A 370 -3.56 77.58 47.16
C ARG A 370 -2.22 77.20 47.79
N ILE A 371 -1.34 78.18 48.03
CA ILE A 371 -0.17 78.00 48.89
C ILE A 371 -0.62 78.25 50.34
N THR A 372 -0.55 77.22 51.18
CA THR A 372 -0.89 77.33 52.61
C THR A 372 0.40 77.58 53.40
N PRO A 373 0.56 78.72 54.10
CA PRO A 373 1.75 78.98 54.90
C PRO A 373 1.93 77.92 55.98
N ARG A 374 3.17 77.52 56.25
CA ARG A 374 3.50 76.63 57.35
C ARG A 374 3.52 77.43 58.64
N VAL A 375 2.61 77.14 59.56
CA VAL A 375 2.44 77.92 60.81
C VAL A 375 2.90 77.11 62.02
N GLY A 376 3.92 77.61 62.71
CA GLY A 376 4.34 77.11 64.02
C GLY A 376 3.71 77.94 65.15
N SER A 377 3.65 77.39 66.36
CA SER A 377 3.23 78.18 67.52
C SER A 377 3.87 77.74 68.83
N THR A 378 3.94 78.68 69.77
CA THR A 378 4.20 78.43 71.18
C THR A 378 3.32 79.34 72.03
N VAL A 379 3.07 78.97 73.28
CA VAL A 379 2.24 79.81 74.17
C VAL A 379 3.02 81.03 74.61
N SER A 380 4.19 80.82 75.20
CA SER A 380 5.09 81.86 75.70
C SER A 380 6.50 81.30 75.77
N SER A 381 7.51 82.09 75.41
CA SER A 381 8.92 81.71 75.55
C SER A 381 9.80 82.95 75.64
N ALA A 382 10.82 82.90 76.50
CA ALA A 382 11.87 83.94 76.55
C ALA A 382 12.85 83.81 75.37
N THR A 383 12.97 82.62 74.79
CA THR A 383 13.81 82.30 73.63
C THR A 383 13.00 81.43 72.66
N PRO A 384 12.09 82.03 71.86
CA PRO A 384 11.20 81.27 70.98
C PRO A 384 11.99 80.37 70.01
N ALA A 385 11.64 79.08 69.99
CA ALA A 385 12.26 78.10 69.10
C ALA A 385 11.57 78.12 67.73
N ILE A 386 12.19 78.78 66.75
CA ILE A 386 11.64 78.98 65.41
C ILE A 386 12.56 78.30 64.41
N ASN A 387 12.09 77.25 63.75
CA ASN A 387 12.80 76.62 62.64
C ASN A 387 12.33 77.24 61.32
N THR A 388 13.20 77.99 60.64
CA THR A 388 12.87 78.72 59.42
C THR A 388 12.67 77.81 58.21
N ASP A 389 13.20 76.58 58.23
CA ASP A 389 12.96 75.62 57.14
C ASP A 389 11.55 75.04 57.21
N ASN A 390 10.98 74.99 58.41
CA ASN A 390 9.68 74.39 58.67
C ASN A 390 8.52 75.37 58.65
N TYR A 391 8.76 76.66 58.90
CA TYR A 391 7.69 77.63 59.14
C TYR A 391 7.85 78.91 58.30
N ASP A 392 6.73 79.35 57.71
CA ASP A 392 6.58 80.65 57.05
C ASP A 392 5.95 81.70 58.01
N GLN A 393 5.27 81.23 59.07
CA GLN A 393 4.75 82.04 60.15
C GLN A 393 4.95 81.35 61.50
N PHE A 394 5.27 82.13 62.55
CA PHE A 394 5.35 81.62 63.91
C PHE A 394 4.53 82.47 64.88
N ASN A 395 3.68 81.82 65.67
CA ASN A 395 2.75 82.46 66.59
C ASN A 395 3.19 82.27 68.05
N ILE A 396 3.37 83.37 68.78
CA ILE A 396 3.39 83.38 70.24
C ILE A 396 1.99 83.77 70.71
N THR A 397 1.25 82.84 71.31
CA THR A 397 -0.20 82.99 71.49
C THR A 397 -0.64 83.67 72.79
N ALA A 398 0.23 83.74 73.80
CA ALA A 398 0.01 84.47 75.05
C ALA A 398 1.35 84.75 75.76
N LEU A 399 2.13 85.71 75.26
CA LEU A 399 3.45 86.07 75.77
C LEU A 399 3.35 86.60 77.21
N ALA A 400 3.77 85.77 78.16
CA ALA A 400 3.71 86.05 79.59
C ALA A 400 5.08 86.39 80.21
N THR A 401 6.17 86.31 79.44
CA THR A 401 7.53 86.65 79.86
C THR A 401 8.19 87.59 78.84
N ALA A 402 9.18 88.38 79.27
CA ALA A 402 10.02 89.11 78.34
C ALA A 402 10.80 88.13 77.44
N ILE A 403 10.97 88.49 76.18
CA ILE A 403 11.82 87.76 75.24
C ILE A 403 13.25 88.27 75.41
N THR A 404 14.14 87.39 75.83
CA THR A 404 15.56 87.69 76.06
C THR A 404 16.41 87.49 74.81
N SER A 405 15.96 86.69 73.83
CA SER A 405 16.60 86.56 72.52
C SER A 405 15.70 85.87 71.49
N MET A 406 15.40 86.55 70.39
CA MET A 406 14.77 85.92 69.21
C MET A 406 15.78 85.11 68.38
N SER A 407 17.09 85.38 68.51
CA SER A 407 18.14 84.69 67.77
C SER A 407 18.49 83.31 68.34
N SER A 408 18.54 83.16 69.66
CA SER A 408 19.09 81.94 70.29
C SER A 408 18.28 80.66 70.02
N GLY A 409 16.97 80.79 69.80
CA GLY A 409 16.09 79.69 69.42
C GLY A 409 15.83 79.58 67.92
N LEU A 410 16.43 80.45 67.10
CA LEU A 410 16.26 80.45 65.65
C LEU A 410 17.15 79.36 65.03
N THR A 411 16.55 78.47 64.24
CA THR A 411 17.24 77.36 63.55
C THR A 411 16.78 77.28 62.10
N GLY A 412 17.50 76.54 61.25
CA GLY A 412 17.21 76.37 59.82
C GLY A 412 18.24 77.01 58.91
N THR A 413 18.09 76.79 57.59
CA THR A 413 18.97 77.27 56.52
C THR A 413 18.17 78.16 55.56
N PRO A 414 17.87 79.41 55.95
CA PRO A 414 16.98 80.25 55.17
C PRO A 414 17.57 80.60 53.80
N THR A 415 16.71 80.64 52.79
CA THR A 415 17.08 81.01 51.41
C THR A 415 16.83 82.49 51.15
N ASP A 416 17.55 83.06 50.19
CA ASP A 416 17.38 84.46 49.81
C ASP A 416 15.91 84.79 49.44
N GLY A 417 15.40 85.90 49.97
CA GLY A 417 14.02 86.33 49.74
C GLY A 417 12.95 85.52 50.50
N GLN A 418 13.33 84.54 51.32
CA GLN A 418 12.38 83.82 52.17
C GLN A 418 11.68 84.79 53.12
N LYS A 419 10.37 84.60 53.30
CA LYS A 419 9.53 85.44 54.17
C LYS A 419 9.24 84.72 55.49
N LEU A 420 9.25 85.47 56.58
CA LEU A 420 8.84 84.98 57.90
C LEU A 420 7.92 86.02 58.55
N LEU A 421 6.75 85.57 59.01
CA LEU A 421 5.84 86.39 59.81
C LEU A 421 5.87 85.94 61.27
N ILE A 422 6.14 86.85 62.19
CA ILE A 422 6.06 86.55 63.63
C ILE A 422 4.85 87.28 64.21
N ARG A 423 3.90 86.51 64.75
CA ARG A 423 2.72 87.03 65.46
C ARG A 423 2.93 86.88 66.95
N ILE A 424 2.76 87.96 67.70
CA ILE A 424 2.94 87.96 69.16
C ILE A 424 1.67 88.50 69.80
N LYS A 425 0.98 87.69 70.60
CA LYS A 425 -0.13 88.12 71.44
C LYS A 425 0.37 88.32 72.86
N ASP A 426 0.28 89.54 73.37
CA ASP A 426 0.62 89.87 74.76
C ASP A 426 -0.42 89.31 75.74
N SER A 427 0.01 88.88 76.93
CA SER A 427 -0.85 88.26 77.96
C SER A 427 -1.42 89.24 79.02
N GLY A 428 -1.34 90.56 78.80
CA GLY A 428 -1.90 91.59 79.70
C GLY A 428 -0.87 92.42 80.45
N THR A 429 0.42 92.30 80.13
CA THR A 429 1.49 93.16 80.68
C THR A 429 2.58 93.30 79.64
N ALA A 430 2.88 94.53 79.24
CA ALA A 430 3.90 94.83 78.24
C ALA A 430 5.21 94.07 78.52
N ARG A 431 5.73 93.41 77.48
CA ARG A 431 6.93 92.57 77.52
C ARG A 431 7.99 93.16 76.63
N ALA A 432 9.18 93.35 77.18
CA ALA A 432 10.36 93.70 76.39
C ALA A 432 10.72 92.54 75.44
N ILE A 433 11.18 92.89 74.25
CA ILE A 433 11.63 91.94 73.24
C ILE A 433 13.05 92.28 72.82
N THR A 434 13.95 91.32 73.00
CA THR A 434 15.33 91.38 72.52
C THR A 434 15.49 90.49 71.30
N TRP A 435 15.82 91.06 70.15
CA TRP A 435 15.86 90.32 68.88
C TRP A 435 17.15 89.53 68.66
N GLY A 436 18.31 90.14 68.95
CA GLY A 436 19.61 89.50 68.71
C GLY A 436 20.16 89.74 67.30
N SER A 437 21.30 89.11 67.00
CA SER A 437 22.13 89.40 65.80
C SER A 437 21.59 88.86 64.48
N SER A 438 20.66 87.90 64.53
CA SER A 438 20.04 87.29 63.34
C SER A 438 19.03 88.21 62.66
N PHE A 439 18.67 89.34 63.30
CA PHE A 439 17.66 90.26 62.83
C PHE A 439 18.25 91.65 62.58
N LEU A 440 17.69 92.36 61.61
CA LEU A 440 18.11 93.71 61.24
C LEU A 440 16.88 94.60 61.01
N SER A 441 16.93 95.86 61.45
CA SER A 441 15.95 96.87 61.05
C SER A 441 16.24 97.34 59.62
N SER A 442 15.23 97.45 58.76
CA SER A 442 15.39 97.98 57.39
C SER A 442 15.60 99.50 57.32
N GLY A 443 15.54 100.20 58.46
CA GLY A 443 15.49 101.67 58.51
C GLY A 443 14.10 102.25 58.26
N ALA A 444 13.24 101.57 57.48
CA ALA A 444 11.83 101.93 57.30
C ALA A 444 10.90 101.29 58.36
N ALA A 445 11.22 100.07 58.80
CA ALA A 445 10.48 99.37 59.84
C ALA A 445 11.43 98.93 60.97
N PRO A 446 11.25 99.46 62.21
CA PRO A 446 12.04 99.00 63.34
C PRO A 446 11.65 97.58 63.75
N LEU A 447 12.54 96.90 64.46
CA LEU A 447 12.18 95.67 65.18
C LEU A 447 11.35 96.04 66.42
N LEU A 448 10.32 95.25 66.72
CA LEU A 448 9.42 95.51 67.85
C LEU A 448 10.18 95.42 69.18
N ALA A 449 10.35 96.53 69.89
CA ALA A 449 11.13 96.54 71.14
C ALA A 449 10.30 96.11 72.36
N THR A 450 9.00 96.34 72.37
CA THR A 450 8.11 96.05 73.51
C THR A 450 6.70 95.79 73.01
N THR A 451 6.01 94.79 73.56
CA THR A 451 4.59 94.55 73.27
C THR A 451 3.70 95.56 73.98
N VAL A 452 2.54 95.85 73.41
CA VAL A 452 1.47 96.60 74.05
C VAL A 452 0.58 95.62 74.82
N ALA A 453 0.28 95.96 76.08
CA ALA A 453 -0.43 95.07 77.00
C ALA A 453 -1.75 94.56 76.39
N GLY A 454 -1.90 93.24 76.33
CA GLY A 454 -3.09 92.56 75.81
C GLY A 454 -3.32 92.69 74.29
N LYS A 455 -2.42 93.30 73.51
CA LYS A 455 -2.55 93.48 72.06
C LYS A 455 -1.84 92.40 71.26
N THR A 456 -2.18 92.31 69.98
CA THR A 456 -1.48 91.42 69.04
C THR A 456 -0.59 92.24 68.12
N HIS A 457 0.65 91.82 67.96
CA HIS A 457 1.63 92.42 67.06
C HIS A 457 1.98 91.47 65.92
N LEU A 458 2.29 92.04 64.76
CA LEU A 458 2.80 91.33 63.60
C LEU A 458 4.14 91.94 63.19
N VAL A 459 5.14 91.10 62.95
CA VAL A 459 6.46 91.49 62.46
C VAL A 459 6.76 90.71 61.20
N GLY A 460 6.80 91.42 60.07
CA GLY A 460 7.13 90.88 58.76
C GLY A 460 8.62 90.99 58.47
N LEU A 461 9.24 89.85 58.17
CA LEU A 461 10.67 89.72 57.96
C LEU A 461 10.95 89.07 56.61
N VAL A 462 12.06 89.47 55.97
CA VAL A 462 12.59 88.83 54.76
C VAL A 462 14.05 88.50 54.99
N TYR A 463 14.47 87.29 54.63
CA TYR A 463 15.87 86.91 54.72
C TYR A 463 16.65 87.48 53.54
N ASP A 464 17.73 88.19 53.86
CA ASP A 464 18.72 88.67 52.90
C ASP A 464 19.98 87.85 53.11
N SER A 465 20.32 87.04 52.09
CA SER A 465 21.48 86.15 52.14
C SER A 465 22.81 86.90 52.11
N VAL A 466 22.86 88.12 51.54
CA VAL A 466 24.08 88.95 51.44
C VAL A 466 24.51 89.43 52.82
N VAL A 467 23.56 89.94 53.62
CA VAL A 467 23.84 90.34 55.01
C VAL A 467 23.64 89.20 56.02
N SER A 468 23.13 88.06 55.57
CA SER A 468 22.82 86.87 56.38
C SER A 468 21.92 87.17 57.58
N LYS A 469 20.87 87.98 57.36
CA LYS A 469 19.96 88.43 58.42
C LYS A 469 18.51 88.47 57.95
N TRP A 470 17.60 88.30 58.90
CA TRP A 470 16.18 88.59 58.76
C TRP A 470 15.93 90.09 58.90
N VAL A 471 15.67 90.74 57.78
CA VAL A 471 15.41 92.18 57.71
C VAL A 471 13.94 92.46 57.98
N CYS A 472 13.65 93.31 58.97
CA CYS A 472 12.30 93.75 59.29
C CYS A 472 11.79 94.71 58.23
N ILE A 473 10.74 94.32 57.51
CA ILE A 473 10.13 95.12 56.45
C ILE A 473 8.79 95.73 56.86
N ALA A 474 8.16 95.20 57.90
CA ALA A 474 6.90 95.72 58.45
C ALA A 474 6.76 95.34 59.93
N VAL A 475 6.27 96.27 60.74
CA VAL A 475 5.96 96.03 62.16
C VAL A 475 4.67 96.74 62.54
N ASP A 476 3.78 96.03 63.22
CA ASP A 476 2.65 96.64 63.93
C ASP A 476 3.04 96.91 65.39
N ALA A 477 3.64 98.08 65.64
CA ALA A 477 4.14 98.45 66.95
C ALA A 477 3.04 98.82 67.96
N ALA A 478 1.91 99.35 67.47
CA ALA A 478 0.76 99.70 68.32
C ALA A 478 -0.06 98.45 68.69
N GLY A 479 -0.09 97.45 67.79
CA GLY A 479 -0.87 96.24 67.94
C GLY A 479 -2.36 96.47 67.74
N TYR A 480 -3.07 95.42 67.32
CA TYR A 480 -4.53 95.41 67.16
C TYR A 480 -5.26 94.72 68.31
#